data_AF-A0AB39TW68-F1
#
_entry.id   AF-A0AB39TW68-F1
#
_cell.length_a   1.000
_cell.length_b   1.000
_cell.length_c   1.000
_cell.angle_alpha   90.00
_cell.angle_beta   90.00
_cell.angle_gamma   90.00
#
_symmetry.space_group_name_H-M   'P 1'
#
loop_
_entity.id
_entity.type
_entity.pdbx_description
1 polymer ?
#
loop_
_entity_poly.entity_id
_entity_poly.type
_entity_poly.pdbx_seq_one_letter_code
_entity_poly.pdbx_strand_id
1 'polypeptide(L)'
;MENGSSGDDVVQLQRSLAECNGISVGRWGADGEYGGDTESAVRTFQQGHNLSPDGVYGPATRSAMLWNVYDYSGNWTGCRHL
;
A
#
# COMPACT_ATOMS: atom_id res chain seq x y z
N MET A 1 -4.40 -8.32 4.13
CA MET A 1 -3.40 -7.93 5.15
C MET A 1 -4.06 -6.93 6.08
N GLU A 2 -3.66 -6.92 7.34
CA GLU A 2 -4.23 -6.09 8.39
C GLU A 2 -3.20 -5.86 9.50
N ASN A 3 -3.58 -5.12 10.54
CA ASN A 3 -2.69 -4.80 11.66
C ASN A 3 -2.06 -6.06 12.26
N GLY A 4 -0.73 -6.06 12.39
CA GLY A 4 0.06 -7.20 12.84
C GLY A 4 0.59 -8.11 11.72
N SER A 5 0.18 -7.90 10.47
CA SER A 5 0.84 -8.53 9.31
C SER A 5 2.27 -8.00 9.15
N SER A 6 3.19 -8.83 8.67
CA SER A 6 4.56 -8.39 8.36
C SER A 6 5.18 -9.15 7.19
N GLY A 7 6.23 -8.58 6.60
CA GLY A 7 7.02 -9.19 5.52
C GLY A 7 6.99 -8.40 4.21
N ASP A 8 7.54 -9.00 3.15
CA ASP A 8 7.76 -8.33 1.86
C ASP A 8 6.47 -7.82 1.21
N ASP A 9 5.36 -8.52 1.39
CA ASP A 9 4.05 -8.08 0.88
C ASP A 9 3.60 -6.75 1.53
N VAL A 10 3.91 -6.56 2.81
CA VAL A 10 3.64 -5.31 3.52
C VAL A 10 4.55 -4.20 3.03
N VAL A 11 5.85 -4.51 2.80
CA VAL A 11 6.80 -3.56 2.19
C VAL A 11 6.27 -3.08 0.84
N GLN A 12 5.77 -3.99 0.00
CA GLN A 12 5.25 -3.61 -1.32
C GLN A 12 3.96 -2.80 -1.26
N LEU A 13 3.05 -3.11 -0.34
CA LEU A 13 1.88 -2.28 -0.06
C LEU A 13 2.31 -0.87 0.36
N GLN A 14 3.23 -0.77 1.33
CA GLN A 14 3.70 0.50 1.87
C GLN A 14 4.40 1.37 0.81
N ARG A 15 5.28 0.77 -0.01
CA ARG A 15 5.91 1.45 -1.14
C ARG A 15 4.87 1.98 -2.13
N SER A 16 3.91 1.14 -2.50
CA SER A 16 2.88 1.53 -3.46
C SER A 16 2.01 2.65 -2.89
N LEU A 17 1.62 2.60 -1.62
CA LEU A 17 0.88 3.69 -0.96
C LEU A 17 1.65 5.01 -1.04
N ALA A 18 2.94 5.00 -0.67
CA ALA A 18 3.77 6.21 -0.65
C ALA A 18 4.10 6.75 -2.05
N GLU A 19 4.58 5.87 -2.94
CA GLU A 19 5.18 6.27 -4.22
C GLU A 19 4.16 6.38 -5.34
N CYS A 20 3.15 5.50 -5.37
CA CYS A 20 2.18 5.42 -6.46
C CYS A 20 0.81 6.01 -6.11
N ASN A 21 0.47 6.11 -4.82
CA ASN A 21 -0.82 6.64 -4.38
C ASN A 21 -0.66 7.94 -3.56
N GLY A 22 0.56 8.39 -3.30
CA GLY A 22 0.85 9.67 -2.64
C GLY A 22 0.44 9.73 -1.17
N ILE A 23 0.34 8.59 -0.49
CA ILE A 23 -0.11 8.47 0.90
C ILE A 23 1.07 8.05 1.77
N SER A 24 1.42 8.90 2.74
CA SER A 24 2.47 8.60 3.71
C SER A 24 2.09 7.38 4.57
N VAL A 25 3.06 6.50 4.80
CA VAL A 25 2.96 5.31 5.65
C VAL A 25 3.73 5.48 6.97
N GLY A 26 3.92 6.73 7.39
CA GLY A 26 4.60 7.06 8.63
C GLY A 26 6.11 7.28 8.49
N ARG A 27 6.76 7.54 9.63
CA ARG A 27 8.15 8.00 9.68
C ARG A 27 9.18 6.95 9.25
N TRP A 28 8.83 5.68 9.31
CA TRP A 28 9.72 4.56 9.01
C TRP A 28 9.60 4.08 7.56
N GLY A 29 8.63 4.63 6.81
CA GLY A 29 8.42 4.27 5.41
C GLY A 29 7.96 2.82 5.26
N ALA A 30 8.49 2.14 4.25
CA ALA A 30 8.19 0.75 3.97
C ALA A 30 9.06 -0.20 4.83
N ASP A 31 8.75 -0.26 6.13
CA ASP A 31 9.46 -1.07 7.12
C ASP A 31 9.03 -2.55 7.16
N GLY A 32 7.96 -2.90 6.44
CA GLY A 32 7.43 -4.26 6.38
C GLY A 32 6.55 -4.63 7.57
N GLU A 33 6.20 -3.68 8.44
CA GLU A 33 5.28 -3.88 9.54
C GLU A 33 3.94 -3.20 9.26
N TYR A 34 2.85 -3.98 9.31
CA TYR A 34 1.51 -3.43 9.20
C TYR A 34 1.09 -2.92 10.57
N GLY A 35 1.66 -1.80 11.00
CA GLY A 35 1.31 -1.10 12.23
C GLY A 35 0.22 -0.04 12.03
N GLY A 36 0.03 0.81 13.05
CA GLY A 36 -1.00 1.86 13.03
C GLY A 36 -0.82 2.90 11.92
N ASP A 37 0.42 3.18 11.51
CA ASP A 37 0.71 4.10 10.41
C ASP A 37 0.24 3.50 9.07
N THR A 38 0.56 2.23 8.79
CA THR A 38 0.10 1.50 7.60
C THR A 38 -1.43 1.37 7.57
N GLU A 39 -2.05 1.03 8.71
CA GLU A 39 -3.51 0.96 8.83
C GLU A 39 -4.17 2.30 8.52
N SER A 40 -3.63 3.40 9.06
CA SER A 40 -4.13 4.76 8.81
C SER A 40 -3.96 5.18 7.35
N ALA A 41 -2.85 4.80 6.72
CA ALA A 41 -2.61 5.02 5.29
C ALA A 41 -3.64 4.28 4.43
N VAL A 42 -3.93 3.01 4.74
CA VAL A 42 -4.95 2.22 4.03
C VAL A 42 -6.34 2.82 4.21
N ARG A 43 -6.70 3.27 5.42
CA ARG A 43 -7.97 3.99 5.64
C ARG A 43 -8.06 5.26 4.80
N THR A 44 -6.99 6.04 4.75
CA THR A 44 -6.93 7.28 3.95
C THR A 44 -7.13 6.99 2.47
N PHE A 45 -6.46 5.95 1.96
CA PHE A 45 -6.64 5.48 0.60
C PHE A 45 -8.09 5.07 0.34
N GLN A 46 -8.66 4.23 1.19
CA GLN A 46 -10.04 3.76 1.08
C GLN A 46 -11.04 4.92 1.06
N GLN A 47 -10.87 5.93 1.92
CA GLN A 47 -11.69 7.13 1.92
C GLN A 47 -11.61 7.90 0.60
N GLY A 48 -10.39 8.12 0.09
CA GLY A 48 -10.16 8.82 -1.19
C GLY A 48 -10.76 8.11 -2.41
N HIS A 49 -10.95 6.80 -2.33
CA HIS A 49 -11.51 5.97 -3.39
C HIS A 49 -12.97 5.54 -3.15
N ASN A 50 -13.68 6.14 -2.20
CA ASN A 50 -15.07 5.80 -1.84
C ASN A 50 -15.28 4.32 -1.45
N LEU A 51 -14.29 3.72 -0.80
CA LEU A 51 -14.35 2.38 -0.23
C LEU A 51 -14.67 2.43 1.27
N SER A 52 -15.05 1.30 1.86
CA SER A 52 -15.14 1.16 3.32
C SER A 52 -13.77 1.38 3.96
N PRO A 53 -13.58 2.37 4.87
CA PRO A 53 -12.28 2.68 5.45
C PRO A 53 -11.99 1.84 6.69
N ASP A 54 -12.03 0.53 6.53
CA ASP A 54 -11.80 -0.44 7.61
C ASP A 54 -10.32 -0.56 8.00
N GLY A 55 -9.40 -0.11 7.14
CA GLY A 55 -7.95 -0.22 7.36
C GLY A 55 -7.40 -1.61 6.99
N VAL A 56 -8.21 -2.45 6.37
CA VAL A 56 -7.84 -3.79 5.90
C VAL A 56 -7.49 -3.72 4.42
N TYR A 57 -6.30 -4.22 4.08
CA TYR A 57 -5.92 -4.44 2.70
C TYR A 57 -6.60 -5.72 2.18
N GLY A 58 -7.77 -5.54 1.55
CA GLY A 58 -8.57 -6.56 0.89
C GLY A 58 -8.70 -6.38 -0.63
N PRO A 59 -9.49 -7.22 -1.33
CA PRO A 59 -9.60 -7.21 -2.79
C PRO A 59 -10.05 -5.86 -3.38
N ALA A 60 -11.00 -5.17 -2.74
CA ALA A 60 -11.46 -3.86 -3.20
C ALA A 60 -10.34 -2.80 -3.15
N THR A 61 -9.59 -2.77 -2.03
CA THR A 61 -8.41 -1.91 -1.88
C THR A 61 -7.36 -2.22 -2.94
N ARG A 62 -7.06 -3.52 -3.15
CA ARG A 62 -6.09 -3.98 -4.14
C ARG A 62 -6.43 -3.53 -5.56
N SER A 63 -7.70 -3.69 -5.98
CA SER A 63 -8.14 -3.34 -7.33
C SER A 63 -8.12 -1.82 -7.59
N ALA A 64 -8.31 -1.01 -6.56
CA ALA A 64 -8.28 0.44 -6.68
C ALA A 64 -6.85 1.03 -6.70
N MET A 65 -5.87 0.33 -6.12
CA MET A 65 -4.50 0.84 -5.98
C MET A 65 -3.73 0.89 -7.29
N LEU A 66 -2.85 1.89 -7.40
CA LEU A 66 -1.70 1.84 -8.29
C LEU A 66 -0.53 1.15 -7.59
N TRP A 67 0.15 0.26 -8.31
CA TRP A 67 1.26 -0.55 -7.82
C TRP A 67 2.57 -0.18 -8.51
N ASN A 68 3.67 -0.22 -7.76
CA ASN A 68 5.01 -0.21 -8.34
C ASN A 68 5.18 -1.43 -9.26
N VAL A 69 5.55 -1.19 -10.52
CA VAL A 69 5.84 -2.25 -11.49
C VAL A 69 7.32 -2.26 -11.82
N TYR A 70 7.95 -3.44 -11.66
CA TYR A 70 9.34 -3.67 -12.01
C TYR A 70 9.43 -4.59 -13.24
N ASP A 71 10.46 -4.42 -14.07
CA ASP A 71 10.76 -5.38 -15.13
C ASP A 71 11.38 -6.67 -14.55
N TYR A 72 11.61 -7.68 -15.40
CA TYR A 72 12.21 -8.95 -14.98
C TYR A 72 13.66 -8.82 -14.47
N SER A 73 14.30 -7.67 -14.72
CA SER A 73 15.65 -7.34 -14.24
C SER A 73 15.62 -6.56 -12.92
N GLY A 74 14.44 -6.24 -12.39
CA GLY A 74 14.25 -5.48 -11.16
C GLY A 74 14.28 -3.96 -11.34
N ASN A 75 14.30 -3.43 -12.56
CA ASN A 75 14.24 -1.99 -12.80
C ASN A 75 12.81 -1.47 -12.63
N TRP A 76 12.64 -0.36 -11.94
CA TRP A 76 11.33 0.30 -11.80
C TRP A 76 10.86 0.87 -13.14
N THR A 77 9.60 0.63 -13.49
CA THR A 77 8.99 1.02 -14.78
C THR A 77 7.75 1.88 -14.64
N GLY A 78 7.38 2.29 -13.43
CA GLY A 78 6.23 3.15 -13.15
C GLY A 78 5.17 2.54 -12.24
N CYS A 79 4.07 3.28 -12.10
CA CYS A 79 2.90 2.91 -11.30
C CYS A 79 1.74 2.48 -12.23
N ARG A 80 1.14 1.31 -11.99
CA ARG A 80 0.02 0.78 -12.80
C ARG A 80 -0.99 0.01 -11.96
N HIS A 81 -2.22 -0.14 -12.47
CA HIS A 81 -3.18 -1.09 -11.91
C HIS A 81 -2.77 -2.54 -12.23
N LEU A 82 -3.12 -3.46 -11.34
CA LEU A 82 -2.90 -4.91 -11.48
C LEU A 82 -4.21 -5.65 -11.69
#